data_AF-A0A642PJK2-F1
#
_entry.id   AF-A0A642PJK2-F1
#
_cell.length_a   1.000
_cell.length_b   1.000
_cell.length_c   1.000
_cell.angle_alpha   90.00
_cell.angle_beta   90.00
_cell.angle_gamma   90.00
#
_symmetry.space_group_name_H-M   'P 1'
#
loop_
_entity.id
_entity.type
_entity.pdbx_description
1 polymer ?
#
loop_
_entity_poly.entity_id
_entity_poly.type
_entity_poly.pdbx_seq_one_letter_code
_entity_poly.pdbx_strand_id
1 'polypeptide(L)'
;MKDYQFEVCANSVESCIAAQAGGADRVELCAGIPEGGTTPSYGDILIAREALQQTKLHIIVRPRGGDFLYSSTEQRIMLKDIENARRLGADGVVFGCLTAEGDVDIPLMEQLMEASQGMSVTFHRAFDVCRNPRKAIEDIIELGCNRILTSGQQPTAERGIPLLKELQQQASDRII
;
A
#
# COMPACT_ATOMS: atom_id res chain seq x y z
N MET A 1 -12.04 -2.85 -24.21
CA MET A 1 -11.06 -3.15 -23.14
C MET A 1 -10.95 -1.89 -22.29
N LYS A 2 -10.93 -1.99 -20.96
CA LYS A 2 -10.62 -0.82 -20.14
C LYS A 2 -9.11 -0.58 -20.26
N ASP A 3 -8.70 0.57 -20.78
CA ASP A 3 -7.28 0.92 -20.96
C ASP A 3 -6.59 1.32 -19.64
N TYR A 4 -7.36 1.46 -18.55
CA TYR A 4 -6.87 1.86 -17.23
C TYR A 4 -7.58 1.07 -16.13
N GLN A 5 -6.82 0.78 -15.06
CA GLN A 5 -7.36 0.33 -13.79
C GLN A 5 -7.38 1.51 -12.83
N PHE A 6 -8.42 1.60 -11.99
CA PHE A 6 -8.44 2.60 -10.92
C PHE A 6 -8.72 1.98 -9.56
N GLU A 7 -8.06 2.54 -8.57
CA GLU A 7 -8.21 2.21 -7.16
C GLU A 7 -8.85 3.39 -6.42
N VAL A 8 -9.69 3.09 -5.43
CA VAL A 8 -10.25 4.09 -4.52
C VAL A 8 -9.75 3.82 -3.10
N CYS A 9 -9.17 4.83 -2.46
CA CYS A 9 -8.92 4.80 -1.03
C CYS A 9 -10.25 5.01 -0.29
N ALA A 10 -10.71 4.00 0.42
CA ALA A 10 -11.98 4.00 1.14
C ALA A 10 -11.73 4.08 2.65
N ASN A 11 -12.55 4.86 3.34
CA ASN A 11 -12.44 5.11 4.77
C ASN A 11 -13.53 4.45 5.62
N SER A 12 -14.37 3.62 4.99
CA SER A 12 -15.45 2.88 5.61
C SER A 12 -15.92 1.77 4.67
N VAL A 13 -16.65 0.80 5.22
CA VAL A 13 -17.30 -0.25 4.42
C VAL A 13 -18.30 0.35 3.42
N GLU A 14 -19.05 1.38 3.79
CA GLU A 14 -19.98 2.06 2.88
C GLU A 14 -19.24 2.70 1.69
N SER A 15 -18.08 3.31 1.94
CA SER A 15 -17.22 3.84 0.88
C SER A 15 -16.69 2.73 -0.03
N CYS A 16 -16.35 1.55 0.51
CA CYS A 16 -15.99 0.38 -0.30
C CYS A 16 -17.14 -0.04 -1.24
N ILE A 17 -18.36 -0.12 -0.72
CA ILE A 17 -19.56 -0.48 -1.50
C ILE A 17 -19.82 0.55 -2.60
N ALA A 18 -19.71 1.84 -2.27
CA ALA A 18 -19.85 2.93 -3.24
C ALA A 18 -18.79 2.86 -4.34
N ALA A 19 -17.53 2.56 -3.99
CA ALA A 19 -16.45 2.39 -4.95
C ALA A 19 -16.70 1.21 -5.90
N GLN A 20 -17.16 0.07 -5.38
CA GLN A 20 -17.55 -1.08 -6.22
C GLN A 20 -18.71 -0.72 -7.16
N ALA A 21 -19.75 -0.04 -6.66
CA ALA A 21 -20.87 0.41 -7.48
C ALA A 21 -20.45 1.42 -8.56
N GLY A 22 -19.44 2.25 -8.27
CA GLY A 22 -18.80 3.16 -9.22
C GLY A 22 -17.87 2.46 -10.23
N GLY A 23 -17.65 1.15 -10.10
CA GLY A 23 -16.88 0.35 -11.04
C GLY A 23 -15.37 0.32 -10.78
N ALA A 24 -14.95 0.59 -9.54
CA ALA A 24 -13.56 0.49 -9.11
C ALA A 24 -13.03 -0.94 -9.27
N ASP A 25 -11.84 -1.07 -9.85
CA ASP A 25 -11.18 -2.36 -10.01
C ASP A 25 -10.60 -2.83 -8.67
N ARG A 26 -10.23 -1.86 -7.80
CA ARG A 26 -9.68 -2.10 -6.48
C ARG A 26 -10.08 -1.04 -5.46
N VAL A 27 -10.10 -1.42 -4.19
CA VAL A 27 -10.22 -0.51 -3.05
C VAL A 27 -9.06 -0.76 -2.10
N GLU A 28 -8.46 0.32 -1.62
CA GLU A 28 -7.60 0.32 -0.44
C GLU A 28 -8.47 0.75 0.76
N LEU A 29 -8.69 -0.16 1.72
CA LEU A 29 -9.43 0.16 2.93
C LEU A 29 -8.48 0.68 4.01
N CYS A 30 -8.79 1.88 4.50
CA CYS A 30 -8.03 2.63 5.49
C CYS A 30 -8.93 3.05 6.65
N ALA A 31 -8.36 3.11 7.85
CA ALA A 31 -8.84 3.99 8.93
C ALA A 31 -7.98 5.26 8.99
N GLY A 32 -8.20 6.15 9.96
CA GLY A 32 -7.26 7.24 10.26
C GLY A 32 -6.89 8.13 9.05
N ILE A 33 -7.89 8.54 8.26
CA ILE A 33 -7.67 9.37 7.06
C ILE A 33 -6.95 10.69 7.37
N PRO A 34 -7.27 11.43 8.45
CA PRO A 34 -6.51 12.63 8.81
C PRO A 34 -5.01 12.37 9.02
N GLU A 35 -4.62 11.16 9.41
CA GLU A 35 -3.24 10.73 9.59
C GLU A 35 -2.59 10.19 8.29
N GLY A 36 -3.32 10.20 7.18
CA GLY A 36 -2.90 9.65 5.89
C GLY A 36 -3.14 8.16 5.72
N GLY A 37 -4.01 7.56 6.54
CA GLY A 37 -4.36 6.14 6.50
C GLY A 37 -3.66 5.32 7.59
N THR A 38 -4.42 4.58 8.38
CA THR A 38 -3.93 3.58 9.35
C THR A 38 -4.66 2.26 9.18
N THR A 39 -4.11 1.19 9.76
CA THR A 39 -4.71 -0.14 9.68
C THR A 39 -6.18 -0.09 10.15
N PRO A 40 -7.15 -0.51 9.32
CA PRO A 40 -8.56 -0.55 9.70
C PRO A 40 -8.83 -1.62 10.75
N SER A 41 -9.97 -1.51 11.44
CA SER A 41 -10.31 -2.48 12.49
C SER A 41 -10.60 -3.87 11.90
N TYR A 42 -10.49 -4.91 12.75
CA TYR A 42 -10.88 -6.27 12.36
C TYR A 42 -12.30 -6.35 11.77
N GLY A 43 -13.24 -5.61 12.38
CA GLY A 43 -14.63 -5.56 11.91
C GLY A 43 -14.75 -4.92 10.53
N ASP A 44 -14.04 -3.82 10.29
CA ASP A 44 -14.06 -3.16 8.98
C ASP A 44 -13.56 -4.09 7.87
N ILE A 45 -12.45 -4.81 8.10
CA ILE A 45 -11.88 -5.73 7.12
C ILE A 45 -12.87 -6.87 6.83
N LEU A 46 -13.43 -7.49 7.87
CA LEU A 46 -14.36 -8.62 7.72
C LEU A 46 -15.60 -8.22 6.93
N ILE A 47 -16.26 -7.13 7.33
CA ILE A 47 -17.50 -6.69 6.69
C ILE A 47 -17.22 -6.16 5.27
N ALA A 48 -16.10 -5.47 5.03
CA ALA A 48 -15.71 -5.07 3.69
C ALA A 48 -15.49 -6.27 2.77
N ARG A 49 -14.85 -7.35 3.26
CA ARG A 49 -14.68 -8.56 2.45
C ARG A 49 -16.02 -9.21 2.11
N GLU A 50 -16.95 -9.28 3.06
CA GLU A 50 -18.30 -9.82 2.82
C GLU A 50 -19.07 -9.01 1.77
N ALA A 51 -18.93 -7.68 1.80
CA ALA A 51 -19.64 -6.76 0.92
C ALA A 51 -19.05 -6.69 -0.50
N LEU A 52 -17.73 -6.80 -0.65
CA LEU A 52 -17.05 -6.73 -1.94
C LEU A 52 -17.06 -8.10 -2.63
N GLN A 53 -17.57 -8.16 -3.85
CA GLN A 53 -17.74 -9.41 -4.61
C GLN A 53 -17.00 -9.37 -5.95
N GLN A 54 -16.84 -8.17 -6.54
CA GLN A 54 -16.14 -8.00 -7.82
C GLN A 54 -14.85 -7.18 -7.67
N THR A 55 -14.84 -6.23 -6.75
CA THR A 55 -13.71 -5.33 -6.52
C THR A 55 -12.68 -5.96 -5.58
N LYS A 56 -11.40 -5.79 -5.92
CA LYS A 56 -10.28 -6.27 -5.08
C LYS A 56 -10.18 -5.45 -3.80
N LEU A 57 -9.96 -6.13 -2.67
CA LEU A 57 -9.83 -5.51 -1.35
C LEU A 57 -8.38 -5.55 -0.90
N HIS A 58 -7.74 -4.38 -0.83
CA HIS A 58 -6.41 -4.20 -0.26
C HIS A 58 -6.52 -3.50 1.09
N ILE A 59 -5.70 -3.93 2.06
CA ILE A 59 -5.71 -3.39 3.42
C ILE A 59 -4.41 -2.64 3.68
N ILE A 60 -4.50 -1.37 4.08
CA ILE A 60 -3.31 -0.67 4.58
C ILE A 60 -2.85 -1.30 5.90
N VAL A 61 -1.56 -1.56 6.03
CA VAL A 61 -0.92 -2.03 7.25
C VAL A 61 0.02 -0.93 7.73
N ARG A 62 -0.53 -0.05 8.57
CA ARG A 62 0.16 1.12 9.11
C ARG A 62 -0.31 1.39 10.53
N PRO A 63 0.49 1.06 11.56
CA PRO A 63 0.02 1.04 12.95
C PRO A 63 -0.22 2.45 13.52
N ARG A 64 0.35 3.49 12.90
CA ARG A 64 0.18 4.90 13.30
C ARG A 64 0.45 5.87 12.16
N GLY A 65 0.05 7.12 12.35
CA GLY A 65 0.49 8.25 11.54
C GLY A 65 1.97 8.61 11.71
N GLY A 66 2.39 9.68 11.04
CA GLY A 66 3.77 10.18 11.08
C GLY A 66 4.71 9.43 10.13
N ASP A 67 5.94 9.19 10.60
CA ASP A 67 7.01 8.53 9.85
C ASP A 67 6.76 7.03 9.57
N PHE A 68 7.70 6.43 8.86
CA PHE A 68 7.72 5.02 8.46
C PHE A 68 8.91 4.26 9.06
N LEU A 69 9.47 4.79 10.15
CA LEU A 69 10.54 4.18 10.94
C LEU A 69 9.90 3.48 12.14
N TYR A 70 9.67 2.18 12.01
CA TYR A 70 8.90 1.43 13.00
C TYR A 70 9.80 0.78 14.05
N SER A 71 9.41 0.92 15.32
CA SER A 71 9.98 0.19 16.44
C SER A 71 9.69 -1.31 16.34
N SER A 72 10.47 -2.14 17.04
CA SER A 72 10.25 -3.59 17.06
C SER A 72 8.85 -4.00 17.53
N THR A 73 8.23 -3.23 18.42
CA THR A 73 6.84 -3.44 18.86
C THR A 73 5.86 -3.18 17.71
N GLU A 74 6.05 -2.10 16.96
CA GLU A 74 5.22 -1.74 15.81
C GLU A 74 5.37 -2.74 14.68
N GLN A 75 6.59 -3.19 14.40
CA GLN A 75 6.87 -4.25 13.41
C GLN A 75 6.09 -5.54 13.74
N ARG A 76 6.05 -5.94 15.02
CA ARG A 76 5.26 -7.09 15.47
C ARG A 76 3.76 -6.90 15.28
N ILE A 77 3.25 -5.67 15.48
CA ILE A 77 1.84 -5.34 15.23
C ILE A 77 1.56 -5.50 13.73
N MET A 78 2.40 -4.93 12.86
CA MET A 78 2.25 -5.02 11.41
C MET A 78 2.21 -6.47 10.92
N LEU A 79 3.10 -7.34 11.43
CA LEU A 79 3.07 -8.77 11.11
C LEU A 79 1.74 -9.42 11.48
N LYS A 80 1.17 -9.09 12.65
CA LYS A 80 -0.14 -9.62 13.08
C LYS A 80 -1.30 -9.05 12.28
N ASP A 81 -1.21 -7.80 11.84
CA ASP A 81 -2.21 -7.20 10.97
C ASP A 81 -2.20 -7.83 9.57
N ILE A 82 -1.03 -8.15 9.01
CA ILE A 82 -0.89 -8.89 7.75
C ILE A 82 -1.50 -10.30 7.89
N GLU A 83 -1.17 -11.01 8.96
CA GLU A 83 -1.76 -12.33 9.25
C GLU A 83 -3.30 -12.26 9.32
N ASN A 84 -3.83 -11.22 9.98
CA ASN A 84 -5.26 -11.00 10.10
C ASN A 84 -5.90 -10.65 8.76
N ALA A 85 -5.32 -9.72 7.99
CA ALA A 85 -5.82 -9.36 6.66
C ALA A 85 -5.92 -10.58 5.75
N ARG A 86 -4.87 -11.43 5.74
CA ARG A 86 -4.87 -12.69 5.01
C ARG A 86 -5.98 -13.64 5.46
N ARG A 87 -6.10 -13.87 6.77
CA ARG A 87 -7.15 -14.75 7.34
C ARG A 87 -8.56 -14.26 6.99
N LEU A 88 -8.74 -12.96 6.89
CA LEU A 88 -10.01 -12.31 6.55
C LEU A 88 -10.25 -12.21 5.04
N GLY A 89 -9.35 -12.74 4.20
CA GLY A 89 -9.57 -12.82 2.75
C GLY A 89 -9.26 -11.51 2.00
N ALA A 90 -8.37 -10.65 2.53
CA ALA A 90 -7.83 -9.56 1.75
C ALA A 90 -7.12 -10.09 0.48
N ASP A 91 -7.31 -9.40 -0.64
CA ASP A 91 -6.61 -9.71 -1.90
C ASP A 91 -5.17 -9.18 -1.89
N GLY A 92 -4.91 -8.16 -1.06
CA GLY A 92 -3.64 -7.49 -0.98
C GLY A 92 -3.45 -6.68 0.29
N VAL A 93 -2.22 -6.26 0.51
CA VAL A 93 -1.81 -5.42 1.64
C VAL A 93 -0.93 -4.28 1.15
N VAL A 94 -0.99 -3.17 1.88
CA VAL A 94 -0.32 -1.92 1.50
C VAL A 94 0.51 -1.42 2.69
N PHE A 95 1.83 -1.33 2.53
CA PHE A 95 2.75 -0.87 3.58
C PHE A 95 4.04 -0.35 2.96
N GLY A 96 4.91 0.24 3.75
CA GLY A 96 6.24 0.64 3.31
C GLY A 96 7.06 1.11 4.50
N CYS A 97 8.29 0.63 4.59
CA CYS A 97 9.15 0.87 5.74
C CYS A 97 10.44 1.54 5.29
N LEU A 98 10.87 2.54 6.06
CA LEU A 98 12.10 3.27 5.80
C LEU A 98 13.04 3.22 7.00
N THR A 99 14.34 3.28 6.73
CA THR A 99 15.36 3.48 7.74
C THR A 99 15.42 4.95 8.18
N ALA A 100 16.20 5.25 9.23
CA ALA A 100 16.40 6.62 9.70
C ALA A 100 17.10 7.52 8.65
N GLU A 101 17.83 6.92 7.71
CA GLU A 101 18.51 7.57 6.60
C GLU A 101 17.58 7.82 5.40
N GLY A 102 16.33 7.33 5.47
CA GLY A 102 15.33 7.44 4.42
C GLY A 102 15.51 6.44 3.27
N ASP A 103 16.29 5.38 3.47
CA ASP A 103 16.36 4.25 2.53
C ASP A 103 15.24 3.24 2.83
N VAL A 104 14.92 2.36 1.88
CA VAL A 104 13.97 1.26 2.13
C VAL A 104 14.56 0.33 3.20
N ASP A 105 13.77 0.00 4.22
CA ASP A 105 14.17 -0.93 5.28
C ASP A 105 14.07 -2.37 4.77
N ILE A 106 15.11 -2.83 4.06
CA ILE A 106 15.14 -4.15 3.41
C ILE A 106 14.85 -5.29 4.39
N PRO A 107 15.52 -5.41 5.55
CA PRO A 107 15.27 -6.53 6.47
C PRO A 107 13.84 -6.59 6.98
N LEU A 108 13.23 -5.44 7.29
CA LEU A 108 11.83 -5.42 7.72
C LEU A 108 10.89 -5.73 6.55
N MET A 109 11.14 -5.15 5.38
CA MET A 109 10.34 -5.42 4.19
C MET A 109 10.34 -6.90 3.83
N GLU A 110 11.49 -7.60 3.87
CA GLU A 110 11.57 -9.04 3.65
C GLU A 110 10.66 -9.83 4.59
N GLN A 111 10.63 -9.48 5.88
CA GLN A 111 9.75 -10.13 6.86
C GLN A 111 8.27 -9.91 6.56
N LEU A 112 7.89 -8.68 6.18
CA LEU A 112 6.51 -8.34 5.84
C LEU A 112 6.08 -8.99 4.51
N MET A 113 6.98 -9.07 3.53
CA MET A 113 6.75 -9.77 2.26
C MET A 113 6.50 -11.27 2.51
N GLU A 114 7.30 -11.91 3.37
CA GLU A 114 7.10 -13.32 3.75
C GLU A 114 5.73 -13.53 4.41
N ALA A 115 5.34 -12.65 5.33
CA ALA A 115 4.01 -12.72 5.96
C ALA A 115 2.86 -12.47 4.95
N SER A 116 3.15 -11.78 3.85
CA SER A 116 2.19 -11.40 2.81
C SER A 116 2.09 -12.41 1.66
N GLN A 117 2.76 -13.56 1.73
CA GLN A 117 2.71 -14.59 0.69
C GLN A 117 1.27 -14.94 0.29
N GLY A 118 1.04 -14.97 -1.03
CA GLY A 118 -0.28 -15.23 -1.62
C GLY A 118 -1.20 -14.01 -1.73
N MET A 119 -0.79 -12.86 -1.22
CA MET A 119 -1.47 -11.57 -1.38
C MET A 119 -0.66 -10.64 -2.29
N SER A 120 -1.34 -9.68 -2.93
CA SER A 120 -0.63 -8.61 -3.64
C SER A 120 -0.08 -7.56 -2.67
N VAL A 121 1.14 -7.08 -2.88
CA VAL A 121 1.77 -6.05 -2.04
C VAL A 121 1.94 -4.74 -2.81
N THR A 122 1.57 -3.64 -2.17
CA THR A 122 1.82 -2.27 -2.67
C THR A 122 2.73 -1.52 -1.70
N PHE A 123 3.83 -0.98 -2.19
CA PHE A 123 4.67 -0.06 -1.42
C PHE A 123 4.03 1.33 -1.42
N HIS A 124 3.55 1.78 -0.26
CA HIS A 124 2.76 3.02 -0.20
C HIS A 124 3.62 4.31 -0.26
N ARG A 125 3.00 5.45 0.05
CA ARG A 125 3.62 6.80 -0.02
C ARG A 125 4.81 7.05 0.90
N ALA A 126 5.27 6.07 1.68
CA ALA A 126 6.65 6.10 2.20
C ALA A 126 7.68 6.36 1.08
N PHE A 127 7.40 5.91 -0.14
CA PHE A 127 8.24 6.19 -1.30
C PHE A 127 8.44 7.70 -1.52
N ASP A 128 7.40 8.50 -1.27
CA ASP A 128 7.43 9.96 -1.49
C ASP A 128 8.37 10.69 -0.52
N VAL A 129 8.78 10.05 0.57
CA VAL A 129 9.70 10.63 1.57
C VAL A 129 11.02 9.86 1.67
N CYS A 130 11.27 8.89 0.78
CA CYS A 130 12.57 8.22 0.71
C CYS A 130 13.64 9.17 0.16
N ARG A 131 14.90 8.95 0.56
CA ARG A 131 16.02 9.83 0.19
C ARG A 131 16.40 9.76 -1.28
N ASN A 132 16.32 8.56 -1.88
CA ASN A 132 16.73 8.34 -3.27
C ASN A 132 15.68 7.49 -4.01
N PRO A 133 14.75 8.11 -4.76
CA PRO A 133 13.66 7.38 -5.42
C PRO A 133 14.16 6.41 -6.51
N ARG A 134 15.29 6.70 -7.17
CA ARG A 134 15.87 5.82 -8.21
C ARG A 134 16.48 4.55 -7.63
N LYS A 135 17.03 4.62 -6.42
CA LYS A 135 17.48 3.42 -5.70
C LYS A 135 16.29 2.66 -5.12
N ALA A 136 15.38 3.39 -4.46
CA ALA A 136 14.24 2.79 -3.78
C ALA A 136 13.35 1.97 -4.72
N ILE A 137 13.12 2.41 -5.97
CA ILE A 137 12.32 1.63 -6.91
C ILE A 137 12.96 0.29 -7.26
N GLU A 138 14.29 0.22 -7.41
CA GLU A 138 14.98 -1.07 -7.66
C GLU A 138 14.91 -1.98 -6.43
N ASP A 139 15.15 -1.43 -5.24
CA ASP A 139 15.02 -2.18 -3.98
C ASP A 139 13.60 -2.78 -3.84
N ILE A 140 12.56 -1.99 -4.14
CA ILE A 140 11.15 -2.41 -4.05
C ILE A 140 10.79 -3.46 -5.11
N ILE A 141 11.36 -3.35 -6.33
CA ILE A 141 11.22 -4.37 -7.38
C ILE A 141 11.90 -5.67 -6.95
N GLU A 142 13.13 -5.61 -6.42
CA GLU A 142 13.88 -6.78 -5.95
C GLU A 142 13.18 -7.50 -4.80
N LEU A 143 12.54 -6.75 -3.89
CA LEU A 143 11.70 -7.29 -2.83
C LEU A 143 10.44 -8.01 -3.35
N GLY A 144 10.06 -7.81 -4.61
CA GLY A 144 8.91 -8.46 -5.24
C GLY A 144 7.56 -7.77 -4.97
N CYS A 145 7.57 -6.48 -4.62
CA CYS A 145 6.33 -5.70 -4.54
C CYS A 145 5.65 -5.64 -5.92
N ASN A 146 4.32 -5.65 -5.94
CA ASN A 146 3.58 -5.58 -7.20
C ASN A 146 3.35 -4.13 -7.65
N ARG A 147 3.30 -3.19 -6.70
CA ARG A 147 2.94 -1.79 -6.95
C ARG A 147 3.69 -0.79 -6.10
N ILE A 148 3.79 0.45 -6.59
CA ILE A 148 4.20 1.62 -5.78
C ILE A 148 3.12 2.71 -5.86
N LEU A 149 2.64 3.17 -4.70
CA LEU A 149 1.81 4.38 -4.62
C LEU A 149 2.72 5.60 -4.36
N THR A 150 2.77 6.50 -5.33
CA THR A 150 3.63 7.69 -5.26
C THR A 150 2.99 8.91 -5.93
N SER A 151 3.25 10.10 -5.38
CA SER A 151 2.97 11.38 -6.01
C SER A 151 4.21 12.00 -6.67
N GLY A 152 5.23 11.19 -6.97
CA GLY A 152 6.51 11.64 -7.53
C GLY A 152 7.31 12.51 -6.56
N GLN A 153 7.28 12.20 -5.26
CA GLN A 153 7.91 13.00 -4.20
C GLN A 153 7.44 14.48 -4.17
N GLN A 154 6.21 14.73 -4.62
CA GLN A 154 5.60 16.06 -4.63
C GLN A 154 4.29 16.10 -3.84
N PRO A 155 3.80 17.28 -3.42
CA PRO A 155 2.52 17.38 -2.71
C PRO A 155 1.32 16.81 -3.49
N THR A 156 1.35 16.87 -4.84
CA THR A 156 0.33 16.29 -5.71
C THR A 156 0.98 15.54 -6.87
N ALA A 157 0.28 14.53 -7.39
CA ALA A 157 0.78 13.71 -8.50
C ALA A 157 0.99 14.54 -9.78
N GLU A 158 0.17 15.57 -10.05
CA GLU A 158 0.38 16.40 -11.25
C GLU A 158 1.71 17.15 -11.21
N ARG A 159 2.14 17.60 -10.03
CA ARG A 159 3.45 18.22 -9.85
C ARG A 159 4.59 17.21 -9.95
N GLY A 160 4.33 15.96 -9.57
CA GLY A 160 5.28 14.85 -9.64
C GLY A 160 5.45 14.21 -11.02
N ILE A 161 4.67 14.61 -12.04
CA ILE A 161 4.71 14.04 -13.40
C ILE A 161 6.14 13.83 -13.95
N PRO A 162 7.08 14.79 -13.82
CA PRO A 162 8.44 14.58 -14.31
C PRO A 162 9.12 13.35 -13.70
N LEU A 163 9.09 13.22 -12.38
CA LEU A 163 9.68 12.06 -11.70
C LEU A 163 8.88 10.78 -11.96
N LEU A 164 7.55 10.85 -11.98
CA LEU A 164 6.70 9.69 -12.30
C LEU A 164 7.03 9.10 -13.68
N LYS A 165 7.31 9.96 -14.67
CA LYS A 165 7.72 9.53 -16.00
C LYS A 165 9.09 8.85 -16.00
N GLU A 166 10.05 9.39 -15.24
CA GLU A 166 11.37 8.77 -15.08
C GLU A 166 11.27 7.40 -14.40
N LEU A 167 10.47 7.30 -13.33
CA LEU A 167 10.26 6.05 -12.59
C LEU A 167 9.55 5.00 -13.44
N GLN A 168 8.56 5.39 -14.24
CA GLN A 168 7.88 4.45 -15.15
C GLN A 168 8.85 3.89 -16.20
N GLN A 169 9.72 4.74 -16.76
CA GLN A 169 10.76 4.30 -17.70
C GLN A 169 11.74 3.35 -17.03
N GLN A 170 12.20 3.70 -15.82
CA GLN A 170 13.12 2.87 -15.05
C GLN A 170 12.47 1.51 -14.70
N ALA A 171 11.23 1.51 -14.23
CA ALA A 171 10.47 0.31 -13.88
C ALA A 171 10.36 -0.66 -15.05
N SER A 172 10.17 -0.16 -16.28
CA SER A 172 10.10 -0.98 -17.51
C SER A 172 9.13 -2.18 -17.34
N ASP A 173 7.92 -1.91 -16.88
CA ASP A 173 6.84 -2.88 -16.63
C ASP A 173 7.12 -3.97 -15.57
N ARG A 174 8.25 -3.88 -14.85
CA ARG A 174 8.59 -4.82 -13.75
C ARG A 174 7.72 -4.61 -12.51
N ILE A 175 7.15 -3.42 -12.36
CA ILE A 175 6.26 -3.03 -11.27
C ILE A 175 5.22 -2.04 -11.80
N ILE A 176 4.05 -2.00 -11.16
CA ILE A 176 2.92 -1.13 -11.53
C ILE A 176 2.86 0.12 -10.66
#